data_AF-A0A359B5Y1-F1
#
_entry.id   AF-A0A359B5Y1-F1
#
_cell.length_a   1.000
_cell.length_b   1.000
_cell.length_c   1.000
_cell.angle_alpha   90.00
_cell.angle_beta   90.00
_cell.angle_gamma   90.00
#
_symmetry.space_group_name_H-M   'P 1'
#
loop_
_entity.id
_entity.type
_entity.pdbx_description
1 polymer ?
#
loop_
_entity_poly.entity_id
_entity_poly.type
_entity_poly.pdbx_seq_one_letter_code
_entity_poly.pdbx_strand_id
1 'polypeptide(L)'
;MQITSTTSLVPRELQPFVKPALDEFKYDMATELGLPDYEFIDKGDLPSRQNGKVGGGMTKKMVAFAEAVLAYYYRERMLEVNYNGAEPSKLQS
;
A
#
# COMPACT_ATOMS: atom_id res chain seq x y z
N MET A 1 23.58 3.03 10.38
CA MET A 1 22.26 2.96 9.70
C MET A 1 21.52 1.77 10.30
N GLN A 2 20.51 2.01 11.13
CA GLN A 2 19.73 0.95 11.77
C GLN A 2 18.84 0.31 10.70
N ILE A 3 19.01 -1.00 10.47
CA ILE A 3 18.16 -1.76 9.55
C ILE A 3 16.79 -1.87 10.21
N THR A 4 15.79 -1.14 9.71
CA THR A 4 14.42 -1.23 10.20
C THR A 4 13.86 -2.63 9.92
N SER A 5 13.15 -3.20 10.90
CA SER A 5 12.73 -4.61 10.95
C SER A 5 11.88 -5.09 9.77
N THR A 6 11.36 -4.19 8.93
CA THR A 6 10.63 -4.51 7.71
C THR A 6 11.51 -5.08 6.59
N THR A 7 12.82 -4.85 6.63
CA THR A 7 13.75 -5.36 5.62
C THR A 7 13.76 -6.89 5.58
N SER A 8 13.43 -7.58 6.68
CA SER A 8 13.35 -9.04 6.72
C SER A 8 12.07 -9.62 6.08
N LEU A 9 11.06 -8.79 5.84
CA LEU A 9 9.80 -9.21 5.20
C LEU A 9 9.85 -9.06 3.68
N VAL A 10 10.77 -8.25 3.16
CA VAL A 10 10.95 -8.03 1.72
C VAL A 10 12.06 -8.95 1.20
N PRO A 11 11.81 -9.76 0.15
CA PRO A 11 12.85 -10.57 -0.48
C PRO A 11 14.09 -9.75 -0.82
N ARG A 12 15.28 -10.33 -0.62
CA ARG A 12 16.57 -9.61 -0.71
C ARG A 12 16.75 -8.94 -2.07
N GLU A 13 16.37 -9.63 -3.13
CA GLU A 13 16.39 -9.18 -4.51
C GLU A 13 15.51 -7.96 -4.77
N LEU A 14 14.47 -7.73 -3.95
CA LEU A 14 13.57 -6.59 -4.07
C LEU A 14 14.00 -5.37 -3.23
N GLN A 15 14.85 -5.57 -2.22
CA GLN A 15 15.25 -4.50 -1.29
C GLN A 15 15.81 -3.24 -1.97
N PRO A 16 16.66 -3.33 -3.02
CA PRO A 16 17.18 -2.14 -3.70
C PRO A 16 16.08 -1.28 -4.34
N PHE A 17 14.93 -1.87 -4.67
CA PHE A 17 13.82 -1.21 -5.36
C PHE A 17 12.79 -0.59 -4.41
N VAL A 18 12.83 -0.95 -3.12
CA VAL A 18 11.84 -0.48 -2.13
C VAL A 18 11.88 1.04 -2.00
N LYS A 19 13.05 1.63 -1.79
CA LYS A 19 13.17 3.08 -1.58
C LYS A 19 12.79 3.88 -2.83
N PRO A 20 13.28 3.55 -4.04
CA PRO A 20 12.84 4.22 -5.26
C PRO A 20 11.33 4.12 -5.48
N ALA A 21 10.73 2.94 -5.33
CA ALA A 21 9.29 2.76 -5.50
C ALA A 21 8.47 3.56 -4.48
N LEU A 22 8.93 3.64 -3.23
CA LEU A 22 8.29 4.47 -2.20
C LEU A 22 8.41 5.96 -2.48
N ASP A 23 9.50 6.41 -3.10
CA ASP A 23 9.65 7.82 -3.50
C ASP A 23 8.71 8.18 -4.66
N GLU A 24 8.66 7.35 -5.71
CA GLU A 24 7.74 7.53 -6.84
C GLU A 24 6.30 7.58 -6.33
N PHE A 25 5.90 6.59 -5.51
CA PHE A 25 4.58 6.57 -4.91
C PHE A 25 4.27 7.82 -4.08
N LYS A 26 5.24 8.33 -3.31
CA LYS A 26 5.09 9.57 -2.55
C LYS A 26 4.87 10.78 -3.46
N TYR A 27 5.56 10.87 -4.58
CA TYR A 27 5.42 11.98 -5.55
C TYR A 27 4.09 11.92 -6.30
N ASP A 28 3.66 10.73 -6.70
CA ASP A 28 2.33 10.53 -7.30
C ASP A 28 1.24 10.95 -6.32
N MET A 29 1.34 10.51 -5.06
CA MET A 29 0.41 10.91 -4.00
C MET A 29 0.38 12.41 -3.76
N ALA A 30 1.53 13.09 -3.84
CA ALA A 30 1.60 14.53 -3.70
C ALA A 30 0.96 15.24 -4.90
N THR A 31 1.22 14.75 -6.12
CA THR A 31 0.63 15.27 -7.36
C THR A 31 -0.90 15.18 -7.32
N GLU A 32 -1.46 14.05 -6.90
CA GLU A 32 -2.90 13.88 -6.70
C GLU A 32 -3.51 14.87 -5.70
N LEU A 33 -2.72 15.29 -4.71
CA LEU A 33 -3.12 16.26 -3.69
C LEU A 33 -2.85 17.72 -4.11
N GLY A 34 -2.44 17.96 -5.35
CA GLY A 34 -2.19 19.29 -5.90
C GLY A 34 -0.80 19.86 -5.59
N LEU A 35 0.19 18.99 -5.32
CA LEU A 35 1.58 19.36 -5.05
C LEU A 35 2.50 18.72 -6.11
N PRO A 36 2.52 19.22 -7.36
CA PRO A 36 3.28 18.61 -8.46
C PRO A 36 4.80 18.67 -8.25
N ASP A 37 5.33 19.72 -7.61
CA ASP A 37 6.77 19.91 -7.41
C ASP A 37 7.28 19.34 -6.07
N TYR A 38 6.53 18.39 -5.48
CA TYR A 38 6.84 17.83 -4.17
C TYR A 38 8.19 17.10 -4.13
N GLU A 39 8.74 16.69 -5.26
CA GLU A 39 10.09 16.13 -5.33
C GLU A 39 11.16 17.17 -4.99
N PHE A 40 11.08 18.35 -5.59
CA PHE A 40 12.14 19.36 -5.57
C PHE A 40 12.00 20.41 -4.47
N ILE A 41 10.78 20.65 -3.99
CA ILE A 41 10.54 21.62 -2.92
C ILE A 41 11.11 21.11 -1.59
N ASP A 42 11.65 22.04 -0.78
CA ASP A 42 11.96 21.74 0.61
C ASP A 42 10.67 21.50 1.38
N LYS A 43 10.58 20.33 2.02
CA LYS A 43 9.39 19.94 2.77
C LYS A 43 9.27 20.76 4.06
N GLY A 44 10.33 21.41 4.51
CA GLY A 44 10.32 22.39 5.61
C GLY A 44 9.53 23.67 5.27
N ASP A 45 9.49 24.06 4.00
CA ASP A 45 8.75 25.23 3.54
C ASP A 45 7.25 24.94 3.34
N LEU A 46 6.89 23.66 3.22
CA LEU A 46 5.50 23.23 3.12
C LEU A 46 4.83 23.18 4.50
N PRO A 47 3.56 23.60 4.62
CA PRO A 47 2.78 23.41 5.83
C PRO A 47 2.79 21.94 6.28
N SER A 48 3.04 21.67 7.56
CA SER A 48 3.07 20.29 8.09
C SER A 48 1.79 19.50 7.78
N ARG A 49 0.65 20.19 7.66
CA ARG A 49 -0.62 19.59 7.24
C ARG A 49 -0.57 19.03 5.82
N GLN A 50 0.09 19.71 4.88
CA GLN A 50 0.23 19.24 3.49
C GLN A 50 1.14 18.01 3.44
N ASN A 51 2.31 18.06 4.07
CA ASN A 51 3.19 16.90 4.21
C ASN A 51 2.47 15.70 4.86
N GLY A 52 1.70 15.98 5.93
CA GLY A 52 0.90 14.97 6.61
C GLY A 52 -0.20 14.35 5.74
N LYS A 53 -0.83 15.13 4.86
CA LYS A 53 -1.81 14.60 3.88
C LYS A 53 -1.16 13.63 2.89
N VAL A 54 0.05 13.93 2.41
CA VAL A 54 0.79 13.03 1.51
C VAL A 54 1.08 11.70 2.22
N GLY A 55 1.73 11.74 3.38
CA GLY A 55 2.05 10.52 4.14
C GLY A 55 0.80 9.74 4.57
N GLY A 56 -0.25 10.42 5.01
CA GLY A 56 -1.53 9.79 5.36
C GLY A 56 -2.21 9.15 4.15
N GLY A 57 -2.17 9.79 2.99
CA GLY A 57 -2.68 9.26 1.73
C GLY A 57 -1.94 8.00 1.27
N MET A 58 -0.60 8.01 1.38
CA MET A 58 0.23 6.83 1.10
C MET A 58 -0.20 5.64 1.97
N THR A 59 -0.27 5.83 3.29
CA THR A 59 -0.69 4.76 4.22
C THR A 59 -2.09 4.27 3.90
N LYS A 60 -3.04 5.16 3.62
CA LYS A 60 -4.42 4.79 3.28
C LYS A 60 -4.48 3.88 2.04
N LYS A 61 -3.75 4.23 0.98
CA LYS A 61 -3.71 3.42 -0.25
C LYS A 61 -2.96 2.09 -0.06
N MET A 62 -1.85 2.09 0.67
CA MET A 62 -1.13 0.84 1.00
C MET A 62 -2.02 -0.14 1.78
N VAL A 63 -2.80 0.35 2.74
CA VAL A 63 -3.79 -0.47 3.46
C VAL A 63 -4.84 -1.00 2.50
N ALA A 64 -5.39 -0.15 1.62
CA ALA A 64 -6.37 -0.59 0.62
C ALA A 64 -5.80 -1.67 -0.33
N PHE A 65 -4.54 -1.56 -0.76
CA PHE A 65 -3.88 -2.60 -1.56
C PHE A 65 -3.74 -3.91 -0.78
N ALA A 66 -3.32 -3.84 0.49
CA ALA A 66 -3.24 -5.02 1.34
C ALA A 66 -4.62 -5.67 1.56
N GLU A 67 -5.65 -4.88 1.83
CA GLU A 67 -7.04 -5.34 1.96
C GLU A 67 -7.52 -6.04 0.68
N ALA A 68 -7.26 -5.45 -0.49
CA ALA A 68 -7.64 -6.05 -1.78
C ALA A 68 -6.94 -7.40 -2.02
N VAL A 69 -5.64 -7.49 -1.72
CA VAL A 69 -4.86 -8.73 -1.82
C VAL A 69 -5.40 -9.79 -0.85
N LEU A 70 -5.68 -9.42 0.40
CA LEU A 70 -6.24 -10.33 1.40
C LEU A 70 -7.64 -10.82 1.00
N ALA A 71 -8.50 -9.92 0.51
CA ALA A 71 -9.83 -10.25 0.03
C ALA A 71 -9.79 -11.18 -1.18
N TYR A 72 -8.85 -10.96 -2.11
CA TYR A 72 -8.62 -11.85 -3.25
C TYR A 72 -8.29 -13.27 -2.79
N TYR A 73 -7.28 -13.45 -1.94
CA TYR A 73 -6.93 -14.79 -1.44
C TYR A 73 -8.02 -15.42 -0.58
N TYR A 74 -8.79 -14.62 0.17
CA TYR A 74 -9.95 -15.12 0.89
C TYR A 74 -11.01 -15.68 -0.07
N ARG A 75 -11.33 -14.93 -1.14
CA ARG A 75 -12.26 -15.37 -2.18
C ARG A 75 -11.81 -16.67 -2.84
N GLU A 76 -10.55 -16.76 -3.27
CA GLU A 76 -10.04 -17.96 -3.95
C GLU A 76 -10.14 -19.20 -3.05
N ARG A 77 -9.75 -19.10 -1.77
CA ARG A 77 -9.94 -20.20 -0.80
C ARG A 77 -11.41 -20.59 -0.63
N MET A 78 -12.33 -19.63 -0.64
CA MET A 78 -13.77 -19.92 -0.54
C MET A 78 -14.28 -20.64 -1.80
N LEU A 79 -13.80 -20.26 -2.98
CA LEU A 79 -14.16 -20.93 -4.24
C LEU A 79 -13.60 -22.36 -4.31
N GLU A 80 -12.37 -22.59 -3.85
CA GLU A 80 -11.77 -23.93 -3.76
C GLU A 80 -12.54 -24.85 -2.80
N VAL A 81 -13.01 -24.33 -1.65
CA VAL A 81 -13.87 -25.06 -0.71
C VAL A 81 -15.20 -25.44 -1.37
N ASN A 82 -15.78 -24.51 -2.14
CA ASN A 82 -17.04 -24.76 -2.84
C ASN A 82 -16.92 -25.76 -4.00
N TYR A 83 -15.74 -25.85 -4.65
CA TYR A 83 -15.50 -26.82 -5.74
C TYR A 83 -15.25 -28.25 -5.23
N ASN A 84 -14.77 -28.40 -3.98
CA ASN A 84 -14.39 -29.69 -3.39
C ASN A 84 -15.39 -30.26 -2.36
N GLY A 85 -16.63 -29.74 -2.29
CA GLY A 85 -17.75 -30.47 -1.67
C GLY A 85 -18.29 -29.98 -0.32
N ALA A 86 -18.59 -28.69 -0.16
CA ALA A 86 -19.58 -28.23 0.81
C ALA A 86 -20.37 -27.06 0.24
N GLU A 87 -21.69 -27.23 0.06
CA GLU A 87 -22.55 -26.25 -0.62
C GLU A 87 -22.53 -24.85 0.04
N PRO A 88 -22.37 -23.76 -0.74
CA PRO A 88 -22.58 -22.39 -0.27
C PRO A 88 -24.05 -21.96 -0.39
N SER A 89 -25.00 -22.76 0.10
CA SER A 89 -26.45 -22.45 0.04
C SER A 89 -26.99 -21.69 1.27
N LYS A 90 -26.13 -21.09 2.12
CA LYS A 90 -26.59 -20.38 3.35
C LYS A 90 -25.99 -19.00 3.63
N LEU A 91 -25.41 -18.32 2.64
CA LEU A 91 -24.83 -16.99 2.83
C LEU A 91 -25.61 -15.83 2.18
N GLN A 92 -26.87 -16.07 1.80
CA GLN A 92 -27.80 -14.99 1.46
C GLN A 92 -29.12 -15.25 2.19
N SER A 93 -29.32 -14.47 3.25
CA SER A 93 -30.65 -14.17 3.82
C SER A 93 -31.44 -13.30 2.87
#